data_AF-A0A8H8RLH6-F1
#
_entry.id   AF-A0A8H8RLH6-F1
#
_cell.length_a   1.000
_cell.length_b   1.000
_cell.length_c   1.000
_cell.angle_alpha   90.00
_cell.angle_beta   90.00
_cell.angle_gamma   90.00
#
_symmetry.space_group_name_H-M   'P 1'
#
loop_
_entity.id
_entity.type
_entity.pdbx_description
1 polymer ?
#
loop_
_entity_poly.entity_id
_entity_poly.type
_entity_poly.pdbx_seq_one_letter_code
_entity_poly.pdbx_strand_id
1 'polypeptide(L)'
;MAQRRAPLQRIDAPDAKASASNPATFIFLHGFGDDADGWTNIAQQFHAANKLPHLTWVFPNAPHNHEAMTQAWYTPTAFSPIPVGRSSAAVGEDEEEEEEDEDGILQSVEYIYGLVDGEVKRGVDLNRIVVGGF
;
A
#
# COMPACT_ATOMS: atom_id res chain seq x y z
N MET A 1 10.98 19.00 -2.79
CA MET A 1 11.71 18.08 -3.70
C MET A 1 10.97 16.76 -3.68
N ALA A 2 10.74 16.10 -4.81
CA ALA A 2 10.03 14.81 -4.80
C ALA A 2 10.85 13.76 -4.02
N GLN A 3 10.23 13.14 -3.02
CA GLN A 3 10.86 12.11 -2.20
C GLN A 3 11.21 10.89 -3.08
N ARG A 4 12.45 10.40 -2.98
CA ARG A 4 12.94 9.33 -3.84
C ARG A 4 12.34 7.99 -3.40
N ARG A 5 11.50 7.40 -4.26
CA ARG A 5 10.95 6.05 -4.07
C ARG A 5 11.78 5.02 -4.85
N ALA A 6 11.86 3.81 -4.33
CA ALA A 6 12.32 2.67 -5.13
C ALA A 6 11.30 2.40 -6.26
N PRO A 7 11.70 1.71 -7.34
CA PRO A 7 10.82 1.44 -8.46
C PRO A 7 9.54 0.71 -8.05
N LEU A 8 8.44 1.06 -8.70
CA LEU A 8 7.19 0.29 -8.66
C LEU A 8 7.43 -1.09 -9.27
N GLN A 9 6.92 -2.13 -8.62
CA GLN A 9 6.92 -3.48 -9.17
C GLN A 9 5.54 -3.85 -9.69
N ARG A 10 5.50 -4.40 -10.89
CA ARG A 10 4.26 -4.86 -11.53
C ARG A 10 4.41 -6.31 -11.91
N ILE A 11 3.43 -7.12 -11.53
CA ILE A 11 3.33 -8.51 -11.94
C ILE A 11 2.03 -8.66 -12.71
N ASP A 12 2.17 -8.72 -14.04
CA ASP A 12 1.02 -8.85 -14.92
C ASP A 12 0.27 -10.17 -14.71
N ALA A 13 -1.03 -10.12 -14.97
CA ALA A 13 -1.90 -11.28 -14.96
C ALA A 13 -1.35 -12.41 -15.86
N PRO A 14 -1.36 -13.67 -15.40
CA PRO A 14 -0.77 -14.79 -16.14
C PRO A 14 -1.60 -15.18 -17.38
N ASP A 15 -2.91 -14.92 -17.39
CA ASP A 15 -3.76 -15.12 -18.57
C ASP A 15 -4.01 -13.78 -19.28
N ALA A 16 -3.21 -13.53 -20.31
CA ALA A 16 -3.32 -12.32 -21.13
C ALA A 16 -4.70 -12.17 -21.80
N LYS A 17 -5.38 -13.27 -22.13
CA LYS A 17 -6.71 -13.23 -22.76
C LYS A 17 -7.78 -12.85 -21.73
N ALA A 18 -7.72 -13.45 -20.54
CA ALA A 18 -8.63 -13.11 -19.45
C ALA A 18 -8.42 -11.68 -18.95
N SER A 19 -7.16 -11.22 -18.86
CA SER A 19 -6.82 -9.85 -18.50
C SER A 19 -7.28 -8.83 -19.57
N ALA A 20 -7.21 -9.18 -20.86
CA ALA A 20 -7.74 -8.32 -21.93
C ALA A 20 -9.27 -8.20 -21.94
N SER A 21 -10.00 -9.24 -21.50
CA SER A 21 -11.48 -9.24 -21.53
C SER A 21 -12.13 -8.74 -20.24
N ASN A 22 -11.46 -8.91 -19.09
CA ASN A 22 -11.98 -8.51 -17.78
C ASN A 22 -10.82 -8.13 -16.84
N PRO A 23 -10.10 -7.03 -17.13
CA PRO A 23 -8.95 -6.64 -16.33
C PRO A 23 -9.33 -6.33 -14.88
N ALA A 24 -8.39 -6.57 -13.96
CA ALA A 24 -8.43 -6.10 -12.58
C ALA A 24 -7.03 -5.81 -12.10
N THR A 25 -6.91 -4.89 -11.14
CA THR A 25 -5.64 -4.57 -10.50
C THR A 25 -5.77 -4.62 -8.98
N PHE A 26 -4.77 -5.22 -8.32
CA PHE A 26 -4.56 -5.07 -6.88
C PHE A 26 -3.31 -4.23 -6.63
N ILE A 27 -3.48 -3.08 -5.97
CA ILE A 27 -2.38 -2.24 -5.50
C ILE A 27 -2.13 -2.61 -4.03
N PHE A 28 -1.00 -3.27 -3.77
CA PHE A 28 -0.63 -3.74 -2.42
C PHE A 28 0.43 -2.83 -1.80
N LEU A 29 0.10 -2.20 -0.68
CA LEU A 29 0.99 -1.32 0.10
C LEU A 29 1.66 -2.13 1.21
N HIS A 30 2.99 -2.18 1.22
CA HIS A 30 3.75 -2.83 2.29
C HIS A 30 3.71 -2.02 3.60
N GLY A 31 4.06 -2.65 4.71
CA GLY A 31 4.07 -2.01 6.04
C GLY A 31 5.30 -1.16 6.33
N PHE A 32 5.33 -0.60 7.54
CA PHE A 32 6.43 0.24 8.04
C PHE A 32 7.77 -0.50 8.02
N GLY A 33 8.77 0.12 7.39
CA GLY A 33 10.14 -0.37 7.31
C GLY A 33 10.36 -1.54 6.36
N ASP A 34 9.33 -1.93 5.60
CA ASP A 34 9.39 -2.98 4.59
C ASP A 34 9.56 -2.40 3.18
N ASP A 35 9.62 -3.27 2.18
CA ASP A 35 9.67 -2.92 0.76
C ASP A 35 8.72 -3.77 -0.10
N ALA A 36 8.57 -3.41 -1.36
CA ALA A 36 7.71 -4.14 -2.30
C ALA A 36 8.20 -5.58 -2.59
N ASP A 37 9.52 -5.83 -2.58
CA ASP A 37 10.09 -7.13 -2.95
C ASP A 37 9.59 -8.23 -2.01
N GLY A 38 9.51 -7.93 -0.71
CA GLY A 38 9.02 -8.83 0.33
C GLY A 38 7.61 -9.40 0.10
N TRP A 39 6.77 -8.69 -0.67
CA TRP A 39 5.35 -9.02 -0.87
C TRP A 39 5.02 -9.62 -2.25
N THR A 40 5.94 -9.57 -3.21
CA THR A 40 5.72 -10.12 -4.56
C THR A 40 5.38 -11.60 -4.58
N ASN A 41 5.81 -12.35 -3.56
CA ASN A 41 5.52 -13.76 -3.39
C ASN A 41 4.01 -14.06 -3.29
N ILE A 42 3.18 -13.11 -2.86
CA ILE A 42 1.71 -13.28 -2.81
C ILE A 42 1.15 -13.44 -4.23
N ALA A 43 1.58 -12.60 -5.17
CA ALA A 43 1.16 -12.70 -6.56
C ALA A 43 1.54 -14.07 -7.16
N GLN A 44 2.77 -14.52 -6.88
CA GLN A 44 3.27 -15.83 -7.32
C GLN A 44 2.41 -16.98 -6.76
N GLN A 45 2.04 -16.93 -5.48
CA GLN A 45 1.19 -17.95 -4.86
C GLN A 45 -0.22 -17.97 -5.47
N PHE A 46 -0.81 -16.82 -5.76
CA PHE A 46 -2.12 -16.75 -6.44
C PHE A 46 -2.05 -17.34 -7.85
N HIS A 47 -1.03 -16.96 -8.62
CA HIS A 47 -0.84 -17.46 -9.98
C HIS A 47 -0.56 -18.97 -9.99
N ALA A 48 0.30 -19.47 -9.10
CA ALA A 48 0.59 -20.90 -8.96
C ALA A 48 -0.65 -21.71 -8.56
N ALA A 49 -1.56 -21.13 -7.77
CA ALA A 49 -2.83 -21.73 -7.40
C ALA A 49 -3.95 -21.51 -8.43
N ASN A 50 -3.66 -20.92 -9.58
CA ASN A 50 -4.62 -20.54 -10.63
C ASN A 50 -5.80 -19.70 -10.09
N LYS A 51 -5.54 -18.85 -9.08
CA LYS A 51 -6.52 -17.92 -8.50
C LYS A 51 -6.42 -16.57 -9.20
N LEU A 52 -7.57 -16.04 -9.61
CA LEU A 52 -7.69 -14.71 -10.22
C LEU A 52 -6.74 -14.53 -11.44
N PRO A 53 -6.83 -15.37 -12.48
CA PRO A 53 -5.89 -15.38 -13.61
C PRO A 53 -5.88 -14.09 -14.43
N HIS A 54 -6.89 -13.23 -14.26
CA HIS A 54 -7.04 -11.92 -14.89
C HIS A 54 -6.47 -10.76 -14.06
N LEU A 55 -5.98 -11.01 -12.84
CA LEU A 55 -5.54 -9.98 -11.90
C LEU A 55 -4.07 -9.60 -12.13
N THR A 56 -3.82 -8.31 -12.32
CA THR A 56 -2.47 -7.74 -12.27
C THR A 56 -2.19 -7.20 -10.87
N TRP A 57 -0.96 -7.40 -10.39
CA TRP A 57 -0.51 -6.89 -9.10
C TRP A 57 0.43 -5.70 -9.27
N VAL A 58 0.25 -4.70 -8.42
CA VAL A 58 1.07 -3.49 -8.37
C VAL A 58 1.57 -3.32 -6.94
N PHE A 59 2.89 -3.36 -6.77
CA PHE A 59 3.57 -3.19 -5.49
C PHE A 59 4.41 -1.90 -5.54
N PRO A 60 3.86 -0.76 -5.10
CA PRO A 60 4.63 0.46 -4.94
C PRO A 60 5.53 0.38 -3.70
N ASN A 61 6.58 1.21 -3.71
CA ASN A 61 7.43 1.42 -2.54
C ASN A 61 7.09 2.74 -1.85
N ALA A 62 7.00 2.72 -0.53
CA ALA A 62 7.03 3.92 0.29
C ALA A 62 8.34 4.69 0.04
N PRO A 63 8.35 6.03 0.19
CA PRO A 63 9.59 6.78 0.12
C PRO A 63 10.46 6.45 1.34
N HIS A 64 11.76 6.74 1.24
CA HIS A 64 12.60 6.75 2.44
C HIS A 64 12.22 7.97 3.29
N ASN A 65 11.68 7.70 4.48
CA ASN A 65 11.37 8.71 5.48
C ASN A 65 12.60 8.92 6.37
N HIS A 66 13.13 10.15 6.38
CA HIS A 66 14.34 10.49 7.12
C HIS A 66 14.12 10.64 8.62
N GLU A 67 12.91 10.94 9.07
CA GLU A 67 12.58 11.05 10.50
C GLU A 67 12.44 9.65 11.11
N ALA A 68 11.73 8.76 10.40
CA ALA A 68 11.60 7.36 10.78
C ALA A 68 12.85 6.51 10.48
N MET A 69 13.83 7.07 9.74
CA MET A 69 15.06 6.40 9.30
C MET A 69 14.82 5.09 8.52
N THR A 70 13.66 4.96 7.86
CA THR A 70 13.25 3.76 7.13
C THR A 70 12.20 4.07 6.06
N GLN A 71 11.76 3.07 5.29
CA GLN A 71 10.65 3.23 4.35
C GLN A 71 9.32 3.39 5.11
N ALA A 72 8.64 4.51 4.91
CA ALA A 72 7.38 4.78 5.57
C ALA A 72 6.48 5.67 4.69
N TRP A 73 5.18 5.34 4.64
CA TRP A 73 4.19 6.10 3.87
C TRP A 73 3.94 7.50 4.46
N TYR A 74 4.16 7.65 5.76
CA TYR A 74 4.07 8.88 6.54
C TYR A 74 4.97 8.68 7.78
N THR A 75 5.29 9.75 8.51
CA THR A 75 5.99 9.62 9.80
C THR A 75 5.01 9.06 10.83
N PRO A 76 5.23 7.86 11.38
CA PRO A 76 4.35 7.34 12.43
C PRO A 76 4.55 8.14 13.71
N THR A 77 3.47 8.36 14.46
CA THR A 77 3.53 8.79 15.86
C THR A 77 4.19 7.72 16.70
N ALA A 78 4.74 8.11 17.86
CA ALA A 78 5.36 7.13 18.74
C ALA A 78 4.29 6.13 19.18
N PHE A 79 4.56 4.83 18.97
CA PHE A 79 3.75 3.81 19.62
C PHE A 79 4.00 3.91 21.13
N SER A 80 3.16 4.66 21.84
CA SER A 80 3.02 4.45 23.27
C SER A 80 2.48 3.02 23.45
N PRO A 81 3.22 2.12 24.11
CA PRO A 81 2.77 0.74 24.25
C PRO A 81 1.47 0.75 25.06
N ILE A 82 0.34 0.53 24.40
CA ILE A 82 -0.93 0.27 25.08
C ILE A 82 -0.70 -1.01 25.91
N PRO A 83 -0.76 -0.95 27.25
CA PRO A 83 -0.48 -2.11 28.07
C PRO A 83 -1.49 -3.23 27.75
N VAL A 84 -0.96 -4.43 27.48
CA VAL A 84 -1.75 -5.61 27.16
C VAL A 84 -2.79 -5.86 28.27
N GLY A 85 -4.08 -5.77 27.94
CA GLY A 85 -5.18 -5.98 28.89
C GLY A 85 -6.05 -4.76 29.18
N ARG A 86 -5.74 -3.58 28.65
CA ARG A 86 -6.69 -2.46 28.59
C ARG A 86 -7.37 -2.46 27.22
N SER A 87 -8.68 -2.75 27.18
CA SER A 87 -9.49 -2.27 26.06
C SER A 87 -9.32 -0.76 25.95
N SER A 88 -9.53 -0.19 24.76
CA SER A 88 -9.48 1.25 24.42
C SER A 88 -10.46 2.15 25.21
N ALA A 89 -10.69 1.86 26.49
CA ALA A 89 -11.38 2.71 27.43
C ALA A 89 -10.45 3.89 27.73
N ALA A 90 -10.77 5.02 27.10
CA ALA A 90 -10.39 6.38 27.43
C ALA A 90 -9.08 6.45 28.22
N VAL A 91 -7.99 6.52 27.47
CA VAL A 91 -6.74 7.08 27.98
C VAL A 91 -7.10 8.47 28.53
N GLY A 92 -6.65 8.77 29.76
CA GLY A 92 -7.08 9.97 30.48
C GLY A 92 -6.83 11.25 29.69
N GLU A 93 -7.62 12.28 29.98
CA GLU A 93 -7.64 13.61 29.35
C GLU A 93 -6.28 14.39 29.40
N ASP A 94 -5.18 13.74 29.80
CA ASP A 94 -3.85 14.29 30.03
C ASP A 94 -2.74 13.64 29.16
N GLU A 95 -3.09 12.77 28.19
CA GLU A 95 -2.15 12.38 27.13
C GLU A 95 -2.39 13.31 25.94
N GLU A 96 -1.46 14.25 25.71
CA GLU A 96 -1.42 15.05 24.48
C GLU A 96 -1.53 14.07 23.31
N GLU A 97 -2.67 14.05 22.60
CA GLU A 97 -2.82 13.27 21.37
C GLU A 97 -1.67 13.70 20.46
N GLU A 98 -0.67 12.83 20.28
CA GLU A 98 0.45 13.12 19.39
C GLU A 98 -0.12 13.42 18.01
N GLU A 99 0.11 14.64 17.51
CA GLU A 99 -0.41 15.07 16.21
C GLU A 99 0.09 14.10 15.12
N GLU A 100 -0.85 13.45 14.43
CA GLU A 100 -0.54 12.60 13.29
C GLU A 100 0.06 13.42 12.14
N ASP A 101 0.95 12.81 11.36
CA ASP A 101 1.54 13.41 10.15
C ASP A 101 0.50 13.49 9.01
N GLU A 102 -0.47 14.41 9.15
CA GLU A 102 -1.56 14.61 8.18
C GLU A 102 -1.01 14.93 6.78
N ASP A 103 0.00 15.79 6.70
CA ASP A 103 0.64 16.16 5.43
C ASP A 103 1.28 14.96 4.74
N GLY A 104 2.01 14.11 5.46
CA GLY A 104 2.60 12.88 4.93
C GLY A 104 1.55 11.86 4.49
N ILE A 105 0.46 11.74 5.25
CA ILE A 105 -0.69 10.90 4.89
C ILE A 105 -1.30 11.38 3.57
N LEU A 106 -1.61 12.68 3.44
CA LEU A 106 -2.20 13.25 2.24
C LEU A 106 -1.29 13.13 1.01
N GLN A 107 0.03 13.27 1.18
CA GLN A 107 1.00 13.02 0.10
C GLN A 107 0.99 11.55 -0.37
N SER A 108 0.87 10.60 0.56
CA SER A 108 0.73 9.18 0.19
C SER A 108 -0.60 8.89 -0.49
N VAL A 109 -1.68 9.52 -0.04
CA VAL A 109 -3.00 9.46 -0.69
C VAL A 109 -2.92 9.96 -2.13
N GLU A 110 -2.33 11.14 -2.38
CA GLU A 110 -2.15 11.70 -3.73
C GLU A 110 -1.34 10.74 -4.64
N TYR A 111 -0.28 10.16 -4.11
CA TYR A 111 0.52 9.17 -4.84
C TYR A 111 -0.31 7.93 -5.21
N ILE A 112 -1.09 7.38 -4.29
CA ILE A 112 -1.96 6.22 -4.53
C ILE A 112 -3.04 6.55 -5.55
N TYR A 113 -3.66 7.75 -5.48
CA TYR A 113 -4.59 8.23 -6.51
C TYR A 113 -3.94 8.23 -7.90
N GLY A 114 -2.70 8.69 -8.01
CA GLY A 114 -1.95 8.64 -9.27
C GLY A 114 -1.76 7.24 -9.82
N LEU A 115 -1.58 6.23 -8.95
CA LEU A 115 -1.52 4.82 -9.36
C LEU A 115 -2.88 4.32 -9.86
N VAL A 116 -3.96 4.63 -9.14
CA VAL A 116 -5.33 4.27 -9.54
C VAL A 116 -5.66 4.88 -10.91
N ASP A 117 -5.40 6.16 -11.10
CA ASP A 117 -5.56 6.84 -12.39
C ASP A 117 -4.74 6.19 -13.51
N GLY A 118 -3.53 5.74 -13.18
CA GLY A 118 -2.67 5.00 -14.09
C GLY A 118 -3.30 3.69 -14.56
N GLU A 119 -3.95 2.95 -13.66
CA GLU A 119 -4.63 1.69 -14.00
C GLU A 119 -5.94 1.93 -14.76
N VAL A 120 -6.69 2.98 -14.43
CA VAL A 120 -7.87 3.40 -15.21
C VAL A 120 -7.46 3.73 -16.65
N LYS A 121 -6.36 4.46 -16.85
CA LYS A 121 -5.81 4.75 -18.19
C LYS A 121 -5.36 3.51 -18.95
N ARG A 122 -5.06 2.41 -18.24
CA ARG A 122 -4.75 1.09 -18.84
C ARG A 122 -6.00 0.27 -19.16
N GLY A 123 -7.20 0.79 -18.89
CA GLY A 123 -8.48 0.15 -19.21
C GLY A 123 -9.03 -0.73 -18.09
N VAL A 124 -8.55 -0.58 -16.85
CA VAL A 124 -9.15 -1.25 -15.68
C VAL A 124 -10.31 -0.41 -15.17
N ASP A 125 -11.51 -0.98 -15.07
CA ASP A 125 -12.65 -0.27 -14.47
C ASP A 125 -12.38 0.06 -12.99
N LEU A 126 -12.83 1.21 -12.52
CA LEU A 126 -12.55 1.69 -11.15
C LEU A 126 -13.04 0.70 -10.07
N ASN A 127 -14.17 0.03 -10.29
CA ASN A 127 -14.72 -0.99 -9.39
C ASN A 127 -13.95 -2.33 -9.44
N ARG A 128 -12.90 -2.43 -10.26
CA ARG A 128 -12.01 -3.58 -10.43
C ARG A 128 -10.58 -3.28 -9.98
N ILE A 129 -10.36 -2.12 -9.36
CA ILE A 129 -9.12 -1.73 -8.71
C ILE A 129 -9.32 -1.87 -7.21
N VAL A 130 -8.49 -2.70 -6.57
CA VAL A 130 -8.47 -2.85 -5.11
C VAL A 130 -7.18 -2.24 -4.59
N VAL A 131 -7.27 -1.41 -3.57
CA VAL A 131 -6.13 -0.91 -2.79
C VAL A 131 -6.18 -1.60 -1.43
N GLY A 132 -5.07 -2.22 -1.02
CA GLY A 132 -4.95 -2.87 0.28
C GLY A 132 -3.49 -2.89 0.74
N GLY A 133 -3.23 -3.34 1.96
CA GLY A 133 -1.88 -3.38 2.51
C GLY A 133 -1.79 -4.08 3.85
N PHE A 134 -0.57 -4.09 4.40
CA PHE A 134 -0.23 -4.65 5.72
C PHE A 134 0.30 -3.56 6.65
#